data_AF-A0A660QJ44-F1
#
_entry.id   AF-A0A660QJ44-F1
#
_cell.length_a   1.000
_cell.length_b   1.000
_cell.length_c   1.000
_cell.angle_alpha   90.00
_cell.angle_beta   90.00
_cell.angle_gamma   90.00
#
_symmetry.space_group_name_H-M   'P 1'
#
loop_
_entity.id
_entity.type
_entity.pdbx_description
1 polymer ?
#
loop_
_entity_poly.entity_id
_entity_poly.type
_entity_poly.pdbx_seq_one_letter_code
_entity_poly.pdbx_strand_id
1 'polypeptide(L)'
;MISWEVEQVPSSKKTKILSKEEIQKRIKRLITVGKKKGYITYDDIDKAFPADYEGFDSSLIESIYEDLEKNKVVIKDSEEGATSEIGVQTESEEGPEIFDNVALKDPIKMYLRSIGKIPLLTPSQERELARRAQMGSKRAKEKLIESNLRLVVSIAKRYMGRGLQFSDLIQEGNIGLLKAVEKFDWKRGYKFSTYATWWIRQAITRAIADQARTIRIPVHMVETINKLNRTMRDYYQKHGEQPTVEELAKLMDKPEDKIEEIMQAARETVSLETPVGEDEDST
;
A
#
# COMPACT_ATOMS: atom_id res chain seq x y z
N MET A 1 -43.69 -28.71 -13.60
CA MET A 1 -43.35 -28.60 -12.17
C MET A 1 -41.99 -29.24 -11.97
N ILE A 2 -40.92 -28.46 -12.03
CA ILE A 2 -39.58 -28.92 -11.64
C ILE A 2 -39.12 -27.91 -10.59
N SER A 3 -39.32 -28.32 -9.34
CA SER A 3 -38.86 -27.64 -8.14
C SER A 3 -37.34 -27.71 -8.14
N TRP A 4 -36.66 -26.57 -8.29
CA TRP A 4 -35.25 -26.45 -7.98
C TRP A 4 -35.14 -25.90 -6.56
N GLU A 5 -34.69 -26.76 -5.65
CA GLU A 5 -34.30 -26.43 -4.29
C GLU A 5 -33.19 -25.37 -4.36
N VAL A 6 -33.44 -24.16 -3.86
CA VAL A 6 -32.46 -23.08 -3.79
C VAL A 6 -31.47 -23.43 -2.68
N GLU A 7 -30.31 -23.99 -3.06
CA GLU A 7 -29.17 -24.13 -2.15
C GLU A 7 -28.72 -22.76 -1.65
N GLN A 8 -28.93 -22.52 -0.36
CA GLN A 8 -28.52 -21.32 0.35
C GLN A 8 -26.98 -21.25 0.42
N VAL A 9 -26.39 -20.43 -0.46
CA VAL A 9 -24.95 -20.10 -0.41
C VAL A 9 -24.67 -19.25 0.85
N PRO A 10 -23.66 -19.60 1.68
CA PRO A 10 -23.45 -18.98 2.97
C PRO A 10 -23.07 -17.49 2.87
N SER A 11 -23.86 -16.65 3.55
CA SER A 11 -23.67 -15.21 3.78
C SER A 11 -22.20 -14.83 4.09
N SER A 12 -21.44 -14.41 3.08
CA SER A 12 -20.04 -14.01 3.23
C SER A 12 -19.90 -12.48 3.41
N LYS A 13 -19.76 -12.10 4.68
CA LYS A 13 -19.11 -10.90 5.25
C LYS A 13 -19.20 -9.56 4.47
N LYS A 14 -20.24 -8.79 4.81
CA LYS A 14 -20.42 -7.35 4.56
C LYS A 14 -19.13 -6.53 4.80
N THR A 15 -18.67 -5.77 3.81
CA THR A 15 -17.66 -4.71 4.03
C THR A 15 -18.31 -3.34 3.78
N LYS A 16 -18.34 -2.53 4.85
CA LYS A 16 -19.01 -1.21 4.93
C LYS A 16 -18.03 -0.06 4.64
N ILE A 17 -18.50 0.95 3.93
CA ILE A 17 -17.95 2.31 3.87
C ILE A 17 -17.90 2.86 5.31
N LEU A 18 -16.75 3.37 5.76
CA LEU A 18 -16.56 3.82 7.15
C LEU A 18 -16.81 5.32 7.31
N SER A 19 -17.78 5.68 8.17
CA SER A 19 -17.92 7.05 8.68
C SER A 19 -16.80 7.41 9.68
N LYS A 20 -16.58 8.70 9.99
CA LYS A 20 -15.62 9.15 11.02
C LYS A 20 -15.83 8.45 12.38
N GLU A 21 -17.08 8.17 12.73
CA GLU A 21 -17.44 7.43 13.94
C GLU A 21 -17.10 5.94 13.85
N GLU A 22 -17.21 5.36 12.66
CA GLU A 22 -16.89 3.97 12.40
C GLU A 22 -15.38 3.73 12.39
N ILE A 23 -14.60 4.73 11.96
CA ILE A 23 -13.14 4.78 12.13
C ILE A 23 -12.79 4.77 13.63
N GLN A 24 -13.37 5.68 14.42
CA GLN A 24 -13.18 5.70 15.88
C GLN A 24 -13.59 4.38 16.54
N LYS A 25 -14.67 3.75 16.06
CA LYS A 25 -15.12 2.45 16.55
C LYS A 25 -14.13 1.33 16.19
N ARG A 26 -13.53 1.36 15.01
CA ARG A 26 -12.46 0.44 14.61
C ARG A 26 -11.17 0.68 15.41
N ILE A 27 -10.80 1.92 15.66
CA ILE A 27 -9.66 2.28 16.53
C ILE A 27 -9.88 1.74 17.95
N LYS A 28 -11.07 1.98 18.54
CA LYS A 28 -11.43 1.43 19.86
C LYS A 28 -11.39 -0.11 19.88
N ARG A 29 -11.87 -0.77 18.82
CA ARG A 29 -11.74 -2.23 18.67
C ARG A 29 -10.29 -2.67 18.60
N LEU A 30 -9.46 -1.97 17.84
CA LEU A 30 -8.02 -2.21 17.76
C LEU A 30 -7.36 -2.11 19.14
N ILE A 31 -7.67 -1.04 19.88
CA ILE A 31 -7.15 -0.83 21.25
C ILE A 31 -7.61 -1.95 22.19
N THR A 32 -8.84 -2.45 22.05
CA THR A 32 -9.36 -3.55 22.88
C THR A 32 -8.65 -4.87 22.56
N VAL A 33 -8.41 -5.14 21.27
CA VAL A 33 -7.63 -6.29 20.81
C VAL A 33 -6.18 -6.19 21.29
N GLY A 34 -5.58 -5.00 21.17
CA GLY A 34 -4.22 -4.72 21.61
C GLY A 34 -4.04 -4.79 23.13
N LYS A 35 -5.02 -4.34 23.91
CA LYS A 35 -5.00 -4.50 25.39
C LYS A 35 -5.17 -5.95 25.83
N LYS A 36 -5.95 -6.76 25.10
CA LYS A 36 -6.10 -8.20 25.39
C LYS A 36 -4.86 -9.02 25.00
N LYS A 37 -4.26 -8.73 23.84
CA LYS A 37 -3.07 -9.42 23.34
C LYS A 37 -1.77 -8.89 23.96
N GLY A 38 -1.77 -7.68 24.52
CA GLY A 38 -0.57 -6.97 24.97
C GLY A 38 0.29 -6.39 23.82
N TYR A 39 -0.07 -6.69 22.57
CA TYR A 39 0.56 -6.15 21.37
C TYR A 39 -0.41 -6.11 20.18
N ILE A 40 -0.13 -5.27 19.18
CA ILE A 40 -0.84 -5.20 17.88
C ILE A 40 0.15 -5.48 16.75
N THR A 41 -0.25 -6.29 15.76
CA THR A 41 0.56 -6.58 14.57
C THR A 41 0.20 -5.73 13.36
N TYR A 42 1.11 -5.60 12.39
CA TYR A 42 0.83 -4.89 11.13
C TYR A 42 -0.31 -5.51 10.35
N ASP A 43 -0.37 -6.84 10.34
CA ASP A 43 -1.47 -7.55 9.72
C ASP A 43 -2.81 -7.26 10.44
N ASP A 44 -2.80 -7.04 11.77
CA ASP A 44 -4.00 -6.63 12.51
C ASP A 44 -4.43 -5.17 12.18
N ILE A 45 -3.47 -4.27 11.92
CA ILE A 45 -3.74 -2.88 11.46
C ILE A 45 -4.23 -2.89 10.00
N ASP A 46 -3.55 -3.61 9.11
CA ASP A 46 -3.88 -3.73 7.68
C ASP A 46 -5.21 -4.47 7.48
N LYS A 47 -5.56 -5.45 8.33
CA LYS A 47 -6.91 -6.07 8.34
C LYS A 47 -7.99 -5.11 8.81
N ALA A 48 -7.69 -4.25 9.78
CA ALA A 48 -8.63 -3.26 10.27
C ALA A 48 -8.84 -2.10 9.29
N PHE A 49 -7.80 -1.79 8.51
CA PHE A 49 -7.78 -0.76 7.48
C PHE A 49 -7.11 -1.33 6.22
N PRO A 50 -7.89 -1.94 5.31
CA PRO A 50 -7.37 -2.54 4.08
C PRO A 50 -6.51 -1.55 3.28
N ALA A 51 -5.59 -2.07 2.45
CA ALA A 51 -4.74 -1.25 1.56
C ALA A 51 -5.53 -0.31 0.62
N ASP A 52 -6.83 -0.57 0.45
CA ASP A 52 -7.79 0.21 -0.33
C ASP A 52 -8.50 1.31 0.51
N TYR A 53 -8.02 1.61 1.72
CA TYR A 53 -8.52 2.68 2.56
C TYR A 53 -7.70 3.96 2.31
N GLU A 54 -8.17 4.80 1.41
CA GLU A 54 -7.49 6.03 0.98
C GLU A 54 -7.74 7.23 1.92
N GLY A 55 -8.51 7.06 2.99
CA GLY A 55 -8.72 8.06 4.04
C GLY A 55 -7.62 8.11 5.11
N PHE A 56 -6.44 7.57 4.83
CA PHE A 56 -5.27 7.66 5.72
C PHE A 56 -4.64 9.06 5.63
N ASP A 57 -5.35 10.05 6.15
CA ASP A 57 -4.81 11.40 6.32
C ASP A 57 -3.71 11.39 7.40
N SER A 58 -2.72 12.27 7.26
CA SER A 58 -1.62 12.44 8.21
C SER A 58 -2.15 12.73 9.63
N SER A 59 -3.28 13.44 9.73
CA SER A 59 -3.98 13.77 10.98
C SER A 59 -4.60 12.54 11.66
N LEU A 60 -5.18 11.62 10.89
CA LEU A 60 -5.82 10.41 11.40
C LEU A 60 -4.77 9.44 11.95
N ILE A 61 -3.62 9.35 11.27
CA ILE A 61 -2.50 8.50 11.70
C ILE A 61 -1.90 9.01 13.01
N GLU A 62 -1.67 10.33 13.13
CA GLU A 62 -1.19 10.93 14.37
C GLU A 62 -2.17 10.67 15.52
N SER A 63 -3.49 10.76 15.28
CA SER A 63 -4.51 10.39 16.27
C SER A 63 -4.49 8.90 16.65
N ILE A 64 -4.26 7.99 15.69
CA ILE A 64 -4.20 6.53 15.95
C ILE A 64 -2.97 6.20 16.81
N TYR A 65 -1.82 6.80 16.49
CA TYR A 65 -0.60 6.61 17.25
C TYR A 65 -0.69 7.25 18.64
N GLU A 66 -1.21 8.48 18.76
CA GLU A 66 -1.49 9.12 20.05
C GLU A 66 -2.44 8.29 20.91
N ASP A 67 -3.50 7.74 20.32
CA ASP A 67 -4.47 6.92 21.04
C ASP A 67 -3.89 5.57 21.47
N LEU A 68 -3.01 4.95 20.66
CA LEU A 68 -2.29 3.73 21.03
C LEU A 68 -1.23 3.99 22.11
N GLU A 69 -0.58 5.16 22.08
CA GLU A 69 0.42 5.62 23.05
C GLU A 69 -0.22 5.96 24.40
N LYS A 70 -1.33 6.72 24.41
CA LYS A 70 -2.15 6.97 25.61
C LYS A 70 -2.61 5.67 26.28
N ASN A 71 -2.82 4.62 25.48
CA ASN A 71 -3.27 3.32 25.96
C ASN A 71 -2.15 2.29 26.18
N LYS A 72 -0.87 2.67 26.04
CA LYS A 72 0.32 1.83 26.28
C LYS A 72 0.33 0.48 25.52
N VAL A 73 -0.14 0.47 24.27
CA VAL A 73 -0.15 -0.76 23.45
C VAL A 73 1.13 -0.83 22.60
N VAL A 74 1.88 -1.92 22.73
CA VAL A 74 3.13 -2.16 21.97
C VAL A 74 2.78 -2.68 20.56
N ILE A 75 3.33 -2.08 19.51
CA ILE A 75 3.15 -2.59 18.15
C ILE A 75 4.29 -3.58 17.85
N LYS A 76 3.96 -4.85 17.62
CA LYS A 76 4.92 -5.91 17.24
C LYS A 76 4.79 -6.21 15.76
N ASP A 77 5.86 -6.62 15.09
CA ASP A 77 5.71 -7.27 13.79
C ASP A 77 5.06 -8.65 13.99
N SER A 78 4.15 -9.04 13.10
CA SER A 78 3.84 -10.43 12.83
C SER A 78 5.00 -11.05 12.06
N GLU A 79 6.18 -11.07 12.68
CA GLU A 79 7.36 -11.80 12.21
C GLU A 79 7.75 -12.81 13.28
N GLU A 80 6.86 -13.79 13.49
CA GLU A 80 7.25 -15.16 13.87
C GLU A 80 6.74 -16.15 12.81
N GLY A 81 6.58 -15.69 11.56
CA GLY A 81 6.05 -16.50 10.45
C GLY A 81 6.62 -16.20 9.06
N ALA A 82 7.78 -15.55 8.97
CA ALA A 82 8.54 -15.39 7.72
C ALA A 82 10.01 -15.82 7.86
N THR A 83 10.30 -16.66 8.85
CA THR A 83 11.59 -17.31 9.08
C THR A 83 11.42 -18.83 9.14
N SER A 84 10.96 -19.42 8.03
CA SER A 84 10.95 -20.85 7.65
C SER A 84 9.72 -21.01 6.73
N GLU A 85 9.80 -21.00 5.39
CA GLU A 85 10.63 -21.80 4.51
C GLU A 85 10.93 -21.00 3.22
N ILE A 86 12.14 -20.47 3.12
CA ILE A 86 12.89 -20.55 1.88
C ILE A 86 14.15 -21.29 2.30
N GLY A 87 14.18 -22.59 2.03
CA GLY A 87 15.31 -23.44 2.33
C GLY A 87 16.55 -22.95 1.60
N VAL A 88 17.37 -22.17 2.30
CA VAL A 88 18.80 -22.08 1.99
C VAL A 88 19.46 -23.03 2.97
N GLN A 89 19.48 -24.31 2.60
CA GLN A 89 20.44 -25.24 3.18
C GLN A 89 21.83 -24.71 2.84
N THR A 90 22.60 -24.45 3.88
CA THR A 90 24.04 -24.22 3.74
C THR A 90 24.68 -25.58 3.58
N GLU A 91 24.75 -26.06 2.34
CA GLU A 91 25.78 -26.99 1.89
C GLU A 91 26.24 -26.53 0.49
N SER A 92 27.56 -26.53 0.31
CA SER A 92 28.32 -26.24 -0.91
C SER A 92 28.38 -24.81 -1.44
N GLU A 93 29.62 -24.38 -1.67
CA GLU A 93 30.05 -23.22 -2.42
C GLU A 93 29.50 -23.28 -3.85
N GLU A 94 28.33 -22.73 -4.13
CA GLU A 94 27.89 -22.41 -5.49
C GLU A 94 26.77 -21.36 -5.39
N GLY A 95 26.97 -20.20 -6.02
CA GLY A 95 25.98 -19.13 -6.04
C GLY A 95 24.69 -19.58 -6.75
N PRO A 96 23.55 -18.91 -6.56
CA PRO A 96 22.33 -19.28 -7.27
C PRO A 96 22.46 -18.95 -8.77
N GLU A 97 22.91 -19.94 -9.55
CA GLU A 97 22.86 -20.02 -11.01
C GLU A 97 21.41 -20.23 -11.49
N ILE A 98 20.54 -19.22 -11.33
CA ILE A 98 19.23 -19.15 -12.02
C ILE A 98 19.09 -17.87 -12.86
N PHE A 99 20.16 -17.04 -12.91
CA PHE A 99 20.17 -15.82 -13.73
C PHE A 99 21.40 -15.72 -14.62
N ASP A 100 21.88 -16.88 -15.07
CA ASP A 100 23.14 -16.94 -15.80
C ASP A 100 22.94 -16.75 -17.30
N ASN A 101 23.50 -15.62 -17.75
CA ASN A 101 24.18 -15.44 -19.03
C ASN A 101 23.42 -14.91 -20.27
N VAL A 102 22.39 -14.06 -20.10
CA VAL A 102 22.00 -13.08 -21.18
C VAL A 102 21.56 -11.69 -20.67
N ALA A 103 21.16 -11.51 -19.41
CA ALA A 103 20.42 -10.31 -18.97
C ALA A 103 21.20 -9.27 -18.15
N LEU A 104 22.45 -8.95 -18.52
CA LEU A 104 23.24 -7.87 -17.90
C LEU A 104 22.76 -6.44 -18.27
N LYS A 105 21.63 -6.29 -18.97
CA LYS A 105 21.15 -5.00 -19.49
C LYS A 105 19.93 -4.41 -18.79
N ASP A 106 19.27 -5.15 -17.90
CA ASP A 106 18.09 -4.65 -17.20
C ASP A 106 18.52 -3.85 -15.96
N PRO A 107 18.33 -2.50 -15.94
CA PRO A 107 18.73 -1.65 -14.82
C PRO A 107 18.07 -2.07 -13.51
N ILE A 108 16.86 -2.63 -13.56
CA ILE A 108 16.11 -3.07 -12.38
C ILE A 108 16.81 -4.29 -11.77
N LYS A 109 17.23 -5.26 -12.59
CA LYS A 109 17.94 -6.46 -12.10
C LYS A 109 19.28 -6.10 -11.47
N MET A 110 20.01 -5.15 -12.05
CA MET A 110 21.26 -4.64 -11.48
C MET A 110 21.03 -4.00 -10.11
N TYR A 111 19.98 -3.18 -9.98
CA TYR A 111 19.60 -2.55 -8.73
C TYR A 111 19.17 -3.59 -7.67
N LEU A 112 18.34 -4.57 -8.01
CA LEU A 112 17.91 -5.61 -7.07
C LEU A 112 19.09 -6.44 -6.56
N ARG A 113 20.07 -6.73 -7.42
CA ARG A 113 21.31 -7.42 -7.03
C ARG A 113 22.18 -6.55 -6.12
N SER A 114 22.28 -5.25 -6.36
CA SER A 114 23.11 -4.35 -5.52
C SER A 114 22.54 -4.22 -4.10
N ILE A 115 21.23 -4.01 -3.96
CA ILE A 115 20.58 -3.92 -2.65
C ILE A 115 20.55 -5.27 -1.90
N GLY A 116 20.57 -6.39 -2.64
CA GLY A 116 20.61 -7.73 -2.06
C GLY A 116 21.91 -8.07 -1.34
N LYS A 117 23.02 -7.41 -1.69
CA LYS A 117 24.33 -7.58 -1.04
C LYS A 117 24.43 -6.87 0.31
N ILE A 118 23.52 -5.96 0.62
CA ILE A 118 23.56 -5.15 1.84
C ILE A 118 22.97 -5.98 3.00
N PRO A 119 23.73 -6.15 4.11
CA PRO A 119 23.24 -6.93 5.24
C PRO A 119 22.09 -6.22 5.96
N LEU A 120 21.17 -7.03 6.49
CA LEU A 120 20.08 -6.56 7.34
C LEU A 120 20.64 -6.06 8.67
N LEU A 121 20.02 -5.01 9.21
CA LEU A 121 20.38 -4.44 10.51
C LEU A 121 19.63 -5.16 11.64
N THR A 122 20.28 -5.28 12.79
CA THR A 122 19.58 -5.67 14.02
C THR A 122 18.85 -4.47 14.64
N PRO A 123 17.81 -4.69 15.47
CA PRO A 123 17.08 -3.59 16.12
C PRO A 123 17.94 -2.70 17.04
N SER A 124 19.08 -3.20 17.52
CA SER A 124 20.05 -2.39 18.27
C SER A 124 20.90 -1.52 17.34
N GLN A 125 21.33 -2.07 16.20
CA GLN A 125 22.07 -1.33 15.17
C GLN A 125 21.21 -0.23 14.54
N GLU A 126 19.93 -0.49 14.27
CA GLU A 126 19.00 0.51 13.77
C GLU A 126 18.87 1.70 14.71
N ARG A 127 18.70 1.44 16.02
CA ARG A 127 18.62 2.49 17.04
C ARG A 127 19.90 3.31 17.12
N GLU A 128 21.06 2.66 17.07
CA GLU A 128 22.34 3.37 17.11
C GLU A 128 22.55 4.23 15.85
N LEU A 129 22.23 3.69 14.67
CA LEU A 129 22.31 4.44 13.42
C LEU A 129 21.33 5.61 13.39
N ALA A 130 20.10 5.41 13.85
CA ALA A 130 19.09 6.48 13.96
C ALA A 130 19.53 7.58 14.94
N ARG A 131 20.08 7.21 16.09
CA ARG A 131 20.65 8.17 17.05
C ARG A 131 21.77 8.99 16.42
N ARG A 132 22.72 8.34 15.77
CA ARG A 132 23.84 9.02 15.09
C ARG A 132 23.37 9.88 13.92
N ALA A 133 22.34 9.45 13.18
CA ALA A 133 21.74 10.21 12.10
C ALA A 133 21.09 11.51 12.63
N GLN A 134 20.37 11.46 13.75
CA GLN A 134 19.82 12.66 14.41
C GLN A 134 20.92 13.61 14.92
N MET A 135 22.08 13.08 15.31
CA MET A 135 23.26 13.88 15.67
C MET A 135 23.99 14.48 14.45
N GLY A 136 23.44 14.34 13.23
CA GLY A 136 23.99 14.91 12.00
C GLY A 136 24.99 14.00 11.26
N SER A 137 25.14 12.73 11.65
CA SER A 137 26.04 11.82 10.95
C SER A 137 25.47 11.39 9.59
N LYS A 138 25.97 11.99 8.51
CA LYS A 138 25.58 11.65 7.14
C LYS A 138 25.77 10.16 6.83
N ARG A 139 26.92 9.58 7.24
CA ARG A 139 27.22 8.16 7.04
C ARG A 139 26.24 7.23 7.76
N ALA A 140 25.78 7.61 8.95
CA ALA A 140 24.78 6.82 9.66
C ALA A 140 23.42 6.87 8.97
N LYS A 141 23.04 8.06 8.45
CA LYS A 141 21.83 8.26 7.65
C LYS A 141 21.85 7.40 6.37
N GLU A 142 22.93 7.48 5.60
CA GLU A 142 23.12 6.70 4.37
C GLU A 142 23.02 5.20 4.64
N LYS A 143 23.74 4.71 5.66
CA LYS A 143 23.71 3.29 6.03
C LYS A 143 22.32 2.82 6.47
N LEU A 144 21.57 3.65 7.19
CA LEU A 144 20.20 3.34 7.59
C LEU A 144 19.25 3.26 6.39
N ILE A 145 19.44 4.13 5.38
CA ILE A 145 18.67 4.10 4.13
C ILE A 145 19.00 2.83 3.34
N GLU A 146 20.30 2.59 3.08
CA GLU A 146 20.81 1.48 2.29
C GLU A 146 20.32 0.12 2.79
N SER A 147 20.37 -0.11 4.10
CA SER A 147 19.89 -1.35 4.72
C SER A 147 18.38 -1.57 4.60
N ASN A 148 17.61 -0.51 4.34
CA ASN A 148 16.14 -0.55 4.24
C ASN A 148 15.61 -0.46 2.80
N LEU A 149 16.46 -0.42 1.78
CA LEU A 149 16.03 -0.38 0.37
C LEU A 149 15.19 -1.62 -0.03
N ARG A 150 15.46 -2.77 0.60
CA ARG A 150 14.69 -4.01 0.37
C ARG A 150 13.23 -3.89 0.82
N LEU A 151 12.97 -3.13 1.88
CA LEU A 151 11.62 -2.85 2.37
C LEU A 151 10.82 -2.03 1.36
N VAL A 152 11.46 -1.06 0.69
CA VAL A 152 10.81 -0.26 -0.36
C VAL A 152 10.34 -1.15 -1.51
N VAL A 153 11.21 -2.05 -1.97
CA VAL A 153 10.88 -2.98 -3.06
C VAL A 153 9.71 -3.90 -2.68
N SER A 154 9.69 -4.45 -1.46
CA SER A 154 8.59 -5.33 -1.03
C SER A 154 7.25 -4.60 -0.95
N ILE A 155 7.25 -3.33 -0.55
CA ILE A 155 6.04 -2.49 -0.52
C ILE A 155 5.61 -2.11 -1.95
N ALA A 156 6.55 -1.66 -2.79
CA ALA A 156 6.28 -1.21 -4.16
C ALA A 156 5.70 -2.32 -5.05
N LYS A 157 6.08 -3.58 -4.83
CA LYS A 157 5.51 -4.74 -5.53
C LYS A 157 3.98 -4.79 -5.45
N ARG A 158 3.38 -4.34 -4.34
CA ARG A 158 1.91 -4.31 -4.17
C ARG A 158 1.21 -3.25 -5.02
N TYR A 159 1.97 -2.35 -5.65
CA TYR A 159 1.47 -1.22 -6.47
C TYR A 159 1.77 -1.37 -7.96
N MET A 160 2.32 -2.50 -8.38
CA MET A 160 2.53 -2.81 -9.80
C MET A 160 1.19 -2.85 -10.55
N GLY A 161 1.20 -2.40 -11.81
CA GLY A 161 0.02 -2.40 -12.67
C GLY A 161 -0.99 -1.27 -12.39
N ARG A 162 -0.62 -0.26 -11.58
CA ARG A 162 -1.46 0.92 -11.29
C ARG A 162 -1.10 2.15 -12.13
N GLY A 163 -0.58 1.94 -13.34
CA GLY A 163 -0.28 3.01 -14.31
C GLY A 163 1.18 3.51 -14.32
N LEU A 164 1.93 3.39 -13.21
CA LEU A 164 3.36 3.71 -13.19
C LEU A 164 4.26 2.48 -13.38
N GLN A 165 5.46 2.70 -13.94
CA GLN A 165 6.48 1.67 -14.07
C GLN A 165 7.02 1.24 -12.70
N PHE A 166 7.49 0.00 -12.60
CA PHE A 166 7.99 -0.53 -11.32
C PHE A 166 9.24 0.21 -10.81
N SER A 167 10.13 0.65 -11.72
CA SER A 167 11.26 1.51 -11.38
C SER A 167 10.82 2.79 -10.69
N ASP A 168 9.77 3.43 -11.21
CA ASP A 168 9.31 4.73 -10.74
C ASP A 168 8.66 4.59 -9.36
N LEU A 169 7.88 3.53 -9.14
CA LEU A 169 7.33 3.19 -7.83
C LEU A 169 8.42 2.95 -6.77
N ILE A 170 9.53 2.29 -7.15
CA ILE A 170 10.68 2.11 -6.25
C ILE A 170 11.30 3.46 -5.92
N GLN A 171 11.49 4.34 -6.91
CA GLN A 171 12.14 5.63 -6.68
C GLN A 171 11.30 6.55 -5.80
N GLU A 172 9.99 6.61 -6.03
CA GLU A 172 9.07 7.37 -5.18
C GLU A 172 9.01 6.78 -3.76
N GLY A 173 9.03 5.45 -3.66
CA GLY A 173 9.18 4.77 -2.37
C GLY A 173 10.49 5.09 -1.65
N ASN A 174 11.61 5.20 -2.37
CA ASN A 174 12.91 5.59 -1.83
C ASN A 174 12.89 7.04 -1.31
N ILE A 175 12.19 7.95 -2.00
CA ILE A 175 11.94 9.32 -1.52
C ILE A 175 11.11 9.31 -0.23
N GLY A 176 10.09 8.44 -0.15
CA GLY A 176 9.33 8.19 1.08
C GLY A 176 10.22 7.69 2.23
N LEU A 177 11.08 6.70 1.96
CA LEU A 177 12.03 6.17 2.94
C LEU A 177 12.99 7.26 3.46
N LEU A 178 13.50 8.12 2.58
CA LEU A 178 14.38 9.23 2.98
C LEU A 178 13.68 10.16 3.99
N LYS A 179 12.42 10.53 3.72
CA LYS A 179 11.59 11.34 4.64
C LYS A 179 11.35 10.62 5.96
N ALA A 180 11.15 9.30 5.92
CA ALA A 180 11.03 8.49 7.13
C ALA A 180 12.31 8.57 7.98
N VAL A 181 13.49 8.40 7.37
CA VAL A 181 14.76 8.47 8.11
C VAL A 181 14.97 9.84 8.76
N GLU A 182 14.58 10.93 8.09
CA GLU A 182 14.73 12.29 8.63
C GLU A 182 13.84 12.56 9.84
N LYS A 183 12.63 12.01 9.84
CA LYS A 183 11.62 12.26 10.89
C LYS A 183 11.54 11.15 11.92
N PHE A 184 12.34 10.10 11.81
CA PHE A 184 12.25 8.97 12.72
C PHE A 184 12.78 9.32 14.11
N ASP A 185 11.98 9.02 15.12
CA ASP A 185 12.36 9.16 16.52
C ASP A 185 12.63 7.79 17.17
N TRP A 186 13.91 7.49 17.38
CA TRP A 186 14.36 6.24 18.00
C TRP A 186 13.99 6.12 19.48
N LYS A 187 13.59 7.21 20.15
CA LYS A 187 13.21 7.21 21.58
C LYS A 187 11.81 6.65 21.81
N ARG A 188 10.94 6.68 20.80
CA ARG A 188 9.54 6.22 20.89
C ARG A 188 9.40 4.70 21.00
N GLY A 189 10.48 3.93 20.79
CA GLY A 189 10.51 2.48 21.05
C GLY A 189 9.83 1.60 19.99
N TYR A 190 9.39 2.17 18.87
CA TYR A 190 8.90 1.41 17.72
C TYR A 190 10.04 1.08 16.74
N LYS A 191 9.89 0.01 15.97
CA LYS A 191 10.85 -0.38 14.93
C LYS A 191 10.85 0.65 13.80
N PHE A 192 11.97 0.74 13.08
CA PHE A 192 12.08 1.68 11.97
C PHE A 192 11.21 1.26 10.76
N SER A 193 11.17 -0.03 10.44
CA SER A 193 10.36 -0.62 9.35
C SER A 193 8.89 -0.22 9.42
N THR A 194 8.32 -0.23 10.63
CA THR A 194 6.99 0.26 10.98
C THR A 194 6.73 1.65 10.45
N TYR A 195 7.63 2.57 10.80
CA TYR A 195 7.48 3.98 10.53
C TYR A 195 7.71 4.24 9.05
N ALA A 196 8.75 3.63 8.48
CA ALA A 196 9.11 3.74 7.08
C ALA A 196 7.98 3.26 6.15
N THR A 197 7.28 2.18 6.51
CA THR A 197 6.20 1.62 5.68
C THR A 197 5.14 2.67 5.33
N TRP A 198 4.79 3.55 6.27
CA TRP A 198 3.81 4.63 6.04
C TRP A 198 4.31 5.67 5.06
N TRP A 199 5.53 6.17 5.25
CA TRP A 199 6.12 7.17 4.37
C TRP A 199 6.35 6.65 2.95
N ILE A 200 6.75 5.38 2.84
CA ILE A 200 6.91 4.69 1.55
C ILE A 200 5.54 4.57 0.87
N ARG A 201 4.53 4.07 1.58
CA ARG A 201 3.16 3.92 1.06
C ARG A 201 2.59 5.27 0.61
N GLN A 202 2.73 6.31 1.42
CA GLN A 202 2.24 7.64 1.13
C GLN A 202 2.90 8.24 -0.11
N ALA A 203 4.22 8.08 -0.24
CA ALA A 203 4.96 8.58 -1.39
C ALA A 203 4.52 7.86 -2.68
N ILE A 204 4.40 6.54 -2.65
CA ILE A 204 3.97 5.73 -3.80
C ILE A 204 2.53 6.08 -4.21
N THR A 205 1.57 6.08 -3.28
CA THR A 205 0.17 6.40 -3.59
C THR A 205 0.03 7.82 -4.14
N ARG A 206 0.77 8.77 -3.57
CA ARG A 206 0.78 10.14 -4.06
C ARG A 206 1.35 10.25 -5.47
N ALA A 207 2.46 9.58 -5.75
CA ALA A 207 3.06 9.56 -7.08
C ALA A 207 2.11 8.97 -8.12
N ILE A 208 1.41 7.88 -7.79
CA ILE A 208 0.38 7.30 -8.67
C ILE A 208 -0.71 8.34 -8.96
N ALA A 209 -1.24 9.00 -7.94
CA ALA A 209 -2.27 10.01 -8.14
C ALA A 209 -1.79 11.21 -8.97
N ASP A 210 -0.53 11.61 -8.80
CA ASP A 210 0.05 12.80 -9.42
C ASP A 210 0.54 12.57 -10.87
N GLN A 211 1.01 11.36 -11.20
CA GLN A 211 1.77 11.05 -12.42
C GLN A 211 1.23 9.88 -13.25
N ALA A 212 0.37 9.00 -12.72
CA ALA A 212 -0.02 7.77 -13.43
C ALA A 212 -0.92 8.01 -14.66
N ARG A 213 -1.43 9.24 -14.85
CA ARG A 213 -2.31 9.58 -15.97
C ARG A 213 -1.67 10.64 -16.87
N THR A 214 -1.96 10.54 -18.17
CA THR A 214 -1.53 11.51 -19.19
C THR A 214 -1.99 12.93 -18.86
N ILE A 215 -3.24 13.06 -18.40
CA ILE A 215 -3.80 14.32 -17.94
C ILE A 215 -3.83 14.29 -16.41
N ARG A 216 -3.15 15.26 -15.79
CA ARG A 216 -3.06 15.37 -14.33
C ARG A 216 -4.43 15.69 -13.73
N ILE A 217 -4.87 14.84 -12.82
CA ILE A 217 -6.08 15.03 -12.03
C ILE A 217 -5.68 15.40 -10.59
N PRO A 218 -6.33 16.39 -9.94
CA PRO A 218 -6.06 16.70 -8.54
C PRO A 218 -6.28 15.49 -7.61
N VAL A 219 -5.46 15.36 -6.56
CA VAL A 219 -5.47 14.19 -5.64
C VAL A 219 -6.85 13.91 -5.04
N HIS A 220 -7.57 14.95 -4.59
CA HIS A 220 -8.92 14.79 -4.02
C HIS A 220 -9.95 14.23 -5.01
N MET A 221 -9.76 14.47 -6.31
CA MET A 221 -10.60 13.89 -7.36
C MET A 221 -10.24 12.42 -7.57
N VAL A 222 -8.96 12.05 -7.53
CA VAL A 222 -8.51 10.64 -7.59
C VAL A 222 -9.09 9.82 -6.43
N GLU A 223 -9.02 10.35 -5.20
CA GLU A 223 -9.64 9.73 -4.01
C GLU A 223 -11.16 9.54 -4.19
N THR A 224 -11.82 10.54 -4.77
CA THR A 224 -13.26 10.47 -5.04
C THR A 224 -13.59 9.43 -6.10
N ILE A 225 -12.79 9.32 -7.17
CA ILE A 225 -12.92 8.31 -8.23
C ILE A 225 -12.74 6.90 -7.64
N ASN A 226 -11.75 6.69 -6.78
CA ASN A 226 -11.51 5.39 -6.16
C ASN A 226 -12.63 5.02 -5.17
N LYS A 227 -13.15 5.99 -4.42
CA LYS A 227 -14.35 5.80 -3.59
C LYS A 227 -15.59 5.45 -4.44
N LEU A 228 -15.76 6.11 -5.58
CA LEU A 228 -16.83 5.79 -6.54
C LEU A 228 -16.66 4.36 -7.06
N ASN A 229 -15.48 3.98 -7.55
CA ASN A 229 -15.16 2.63 -8.04
C ASN A 229 -15.41 1.56 -6.98
N ARG A 230 -15.05 1.83 -5.73
CA ARG A 230 -15.34 0.94 -4.60
C ARG A 230 -16.83 0.80 -4.35
N THR A 231 -17.56 1.91 -4.33
CA THR A 231 -19.03 1.92 -4.14
C THR A 231 -19.73 1.17 -5.27
N MET A 232 -19.31 1.36 -6.51
CA MET A 232 -19.80 0.62 -7.68
C MET A 232 -19.56 -0.88 -7.54
N ARG A 233 -18.35 -1.28 -7.13
CA ARG A 233 -18.01 -2.71 -6.90
C ARG A 233 -18.83 -3.31 -5.76
N ASP A 234 -18.98 -2.58 -4.66
CA ASP A 234 -19.79 -2.99 -3.50
C ASP A 234 -21.29 -3.09 -3.85
N TYR A 235 -21.78 -2.23 -4.74
CA TYR A 235 -23.16 -2.26 -5.23
C TYR A 235 -23.40 -3.45 -6.15
N TYR A 236 -22.52 -3.64 -7.12
CA TYR A 236 -22.55 -4.75 -8.06
C TYR A 236 -22.53 -6.10 -7.34
N GLN A 237 -21.71 -6.23 -6.28
CA GLN A 237 -21.67 -7.45 -5.48
C GLN A 237 -22.98 -7.75 -4.73
N LYS A 238 -23.77 -6.72 -4.38
CA LYS A 238 -25.02 -6.88 -3.61
C LYS A 238 -26.24 -7.10 -4.49
N HIS A 239 -26.31 -6.40 -5.63
CA HIS A 239 -27.50 -6.37 -6.48
C HIS A 239 -27.31 -7.15 -7.80
N GLY A 240 -26.06 -7.45 -8.18
CA GLY A 240 -25.74 -8.11 -9.45
C GLY A 240 -25.79 -7.18 -10.67
N GLU A 241 -26.17 -5.91 -10.49
CA GLU A 241 -26.32 -4.92 -11.56
C GLU A 241 -25.42 -3.70 -11.32
N GLN A 242 -25.11 -2.95 -12.38
CA GLN A 242 -24.38 -1.70 -12.26
C GLN A 242 -25.32 -0.60 -11.71
N PRO A 243 -24.86 0.21 -10.74
CA PRO A 243 -25.70 1.25 -10.18
C PRO A 243 -25.95 2.38 -11.18
N THR A 244 -27.14 2.97 -11.12
CA THR A 244 -27.46 4.19 -11.86
C THR A 244 -26.80 5.42 -11.24
N VAL A 245 -26.71 6.52 -12.00
CA VAL A 245 -26.14 7.80 -11.51
C VAL A 245 -26.91 8.31 -10.28
N GLU A 246 -28.24 8.19 -10.28
CA GLU A 246 -29.10 8.58 -9.17
C GLU A 246 -28.82 7.74 -7.90
N GLU A 247 -28.62 6.43 -8.05
CA GLU A 247 -28.29 5.54 -6.93
C GLU A 247 -26.89 5.84 -6.37
N LEU A 248 -25.93 6.13 -7.23
CA LEU A 248 -24.58 6.54 -6.83
C LEU A 248 -24.59 7.87 -6.08
N ALA A 249 -25.38 8.84 -6.55
CA ALA A 249 -25.59 10.12 -5.89
C ALA A 249 -26.13 9.94 -4.46
N LYS A 250 -27.15 9.08 -4.29
CA LYS A 250 -27.71 8.74 -2.96
C LYS A 250 -26.71 8.01 -2.07
N LEU A 251 -25.92 7.06 -2.61
CA LEU A 251 -24.94 6.30 -1.84
C LEU A 251 -23.72 7.12 -1.42
N MET A 252 -23.31 8.08 -2.24
CA MET A 252 -22.14 8.91 -1.99
C MET A 252 -22.47 10.25 -1.31
N ASP A 253 -23.75 10.56 -1.14
CA ASP A 253 -24.25 11.84 -0.60
C ASP A 253 -23.70 13.04 -1.38
N LYS A 254 -23.83 12.98 -2.72
CA LYS A 254 -23.36 13.99 -3.66
C LYS A 254 -24.43 14.26 -4.72
N PRO A 255 -24.51 15.48 -5.29
CA PRO A 255 -25.42 15.77 -6.38
C PRO A 255 -25.03 14.97 -7.64
N GLU A 256 -26.02 14.63 -8.45
CA GLU A 256 -25.86 13.85 -9.69
C GLU A 256 -24.88 14.51 -10.66
N ASP A 257 -24.99 15.83 -10.87
CA ASP A 257 -24.06 16.62 -11.68
C ASP A 257 -22.59 16.39 -11.30
N LYS A 258 -22.31 16.25 -10.00
CA LYS A 258 -20.94 16.04 -9.53
C LYS A 258 -20.48 14.61 -9.79
N ILE A 259 -21.37 13.62 -9.68
CA ILE A 259 -21.07 12.23 -10.03
C ILE A 259 -20.76 12.12 -11.52
N GLU A 260 -21.53 12.78 -12.38
CA GLU A 260 -21.26 12.83 -13.82
C GLU A 260 -19.89 13.45 -14.13
N GLU A 261 -19.55 14.58 -13.49
CA GLU A 261 -18.24 15.23 -13.63
C GLU A 261 -17.10 14.28 -13.21
N ILE A 262 -17.28 13.54 -12.10
CA ILE A 262 -16.29 12.56 -11.62
C ILE A 262 -16.16 11.41 -12.62
N MET A 263 -17.26 10.90 -13.16
CA MET A 263 -17.25 9.83 -14.17
C MET A 263 -16.59 10.29 -15.46
N GLN A 264 -16.79 11.54 -15.87
CA GLN A 264 -16.14 12.12 -17.03
C GLN A 264 -14.63 12.28 -16.80
N ALA A 265 -14.22 12.76 -15.64
CA ALA A 265 -12.81 12.88 -15.26
C ALA A 265 -12.12 11.51 -15.13
N ALA A 266 -12.86 10.45 -14.82
CA ALA A 266 -12.33 9.09 -14.70
C ALA A 266 -12.04 8.40 -16.05
N ARG A 267 -12.49 8.96 -17.18
CA ARG A 267 -12.27 8.36 -18.50
C ARG A 267 -10.79 8.37 -18.87
N GLU A 268 -10.31 7.23 -19.36
CA GLU A 268 -8.93 7.08 -19.82
C GLU A 268 -8.77 7.57 -21.27
N THR A 269 -7.61 8.12 -21.58
CA THR A 269 -7.27 8.55 -22.94
C THR A 269 -7.04 7.33 -23.83
N VAL A 270 -7.74 7.25 -24.96
CA VAL A 270 -7.54 6.21 -25.97
C VAL A 270 -6.46 6.67 -26.96
N SER A 271 -5.60 5.76 -27.40
CA SER A 271 -4.57 6.09 -28.41
C SER A 271 -5.22 6.29 -29.78
N LEU A 272 -4.73 7.28 -30.52
CA LEU A 272 -5.14 7.51 -31.91
C LEU A 272 -4.65 6.40 -32.85
N GLU A 273 -3.61 5.67 -32.46
CA GLU A 273 -3.03 4.57 -33.24
C GLU A 273 -3.70 3.22 -32.96
N THR A 274 -4.60 3.13 -31.97
CA THR A 274 -5.34 1.89 -31.73
C THR A 274 -6.26 1.64 -32.92
N PRO A 275 -6.04 0.56 -33.70
CA PRO A 275 -6.87 0.28 -34.86
C PRO A 275 -8.32 0.06 -34.41
N VAL A 276 -9.25 0.60 -35.17
CA VAL A 276 -10.68 0.45 -34.91
C VAL A 276 -11.22 -0.62 -35.87
N GLY A 277 -11.43 -1.84 -35.38
CA GLY A 277 -11.97 -2.96 -36.17
C GLY A 277 -10.91 -3.88 -36.80
N GLU A 278 -11.38 -5.00 -37.38
CA GLU A 278 -10.57 -6.03 -38.07
C GLU A 278 -10.27 -5.66 -39.54
N ASP A 279 -9.91 -4.41 -39.85
CA ASP A 279 -9.53 -4.04 -41.21
C ASP A 279 -8.00 -4.17 -41.43
N GLU A 280 -7.44 -5.35 -41.11
CA GLU A 280 -6.07 -5.73 -41.49
C GLU A 280 -6.00 -6.54 -42.81
N ASP A 281 -7.12 -6.82 -43.47
CA ASP A 281 -7.16 -7.50 -44.77
C ASP A 281 -7.71 -6.58 -45.88
N SER A 282 -6.95 -5.58 -46.29
CA SER A 282 -7.05 -4.96 -47.62
C SER A 282 -5.85 -4.03 -47.89
N THR A 283 -4.69 -4.58 -48.22
CA THR A 283 -3.84 -4.22 -49.39
C THR A 283 -2.57 -5.09 -49.40
#